data_AF-A0AAN6IZU3-F1
#
_entry.id   AF-A0AAN6IZU3-F1
#
_cell.length_a   1.000
_cell.length_b   1.000
_cell.length_c   1.000
_cell.angle_alpha   90.00
_cell.angle_beta   90.00
_cell.angle_gamma   90.00
#
_symmetry.space_group_name_H-M   'P 1'
#
loop_
_entity.id
_entity.type
_entity.pdbx_description
1 polymer ?
#
loop_
_entity_poly.entity_id
_entity_poly.type
_entity_poly.pdbx_seq_one_letter_code
_entity_poly.pdbx_strand_id
1 'polypeptide(L)'
;MCWKDKPMDITTTIRLKSNYTIEHILQEAGDNAREPYRFTPLDFVGREEWICTQMWKYNVNILRSLCLVRQRPKVRPIERLSSFNFPRLSRQAAMVTILVALTYSAIFMAAWNFEFPSTVEQLLWRICASLTLAITFLVGIIEVFLFWPGQAQEGTTVYSKEAESNLPGGFGGQIKLVVMRLACKHFNNSPDKDPALDVPMKSMLLTQPICAVYTVCRIFIVLEDIIGLRALPVTVFQNVDWTVYWPHI
;
A
#
# COMPACT_ATOMS: atom_id res chain seq x y z
N MET A 1 9.84 0.24 -27.67
CA MET A 1 11.31 0.44 -27.65
C MET A 1 11.93 0.21 -26.27
N CYS A 2 11.30 0.59 -25.14
CA CYS A 2 11.91 0.50 -23.79
C CYS A 2 12.08 -0.91 -23.19
N TRP A 3 11.79 -1.98 -23.94
CA TRP A 3 11.88 -3.38 -23.50
C TRP A 3 12.74 -4.24 -24.44
N LYS A 4 13.25 -3.65 -25.53
CA LYS A 4 13.98 -4.39 -26.58
C LYS A 4 15.32 -4.92 -26.07
N ASP A 5 15.99 -4.15 -25.21
CA ASP A 5 17.28 -4.48 -24.61
C ASP A 5 17.17 -4.56 -23.09
N LYS A 6 16.03 -5.03 -22.56
CA LYS A 6 15.91 -5.25 -21.11
C LYS A 6 16.88 -6.38 -20.75
N PRO A 7 17.96 -6.14 -19.98
CA PRO A 7 18.81 -7.22 -19.50
C PRO A 7 17.95 -8.10 -18.60
N MET A 8 17.63 -9.32 -19.05
CA MET A 8 16.95 -10.32 -18.22
C MET A 8 17.87 -10.87 -17.13
N ASP A 9 19.18 -10.66 -17.26
CA ASP A 9 20.15 -11.04 -16.25
C ASP A 9 20.19 -9.98 -15.15
N ILE A 10 19.48 -10.23 -14.06
CA ILE A 10 19.79 -9.63 -12.76
C ILE A 10 21.09 -10.29 -12.29
N THR A 11 22.24 -9.84 -12.81
CA THR A 11 23.52 -10.56 -12.69
C THR A 11 24.27 -10.31 -11.38
N THR A 12 23.86 -9.37 -10.54
CA THR A 12 24.63 -8.99 -9.36
C THR A 12 23.89 -9.32 -8.07
N THR A 13 23.87 -10.60 -7.71
CA THR A 13 23.81 -10.97 -6.29
C THR A 13 25.07 -10.41 -5.63
N ILE A 14 24.94 -9.33 -4.85
CA ILE A 14 26.03 -8.84 -4.02
C ILE A 14 26.26 -9.89 -2.93
N ARG A 15 27.34 -10.66 -3.05
CA ARG A 15 27.74 -11.61 -2.01
C ARG A 15 28.40 -10.83 -0.88
N LEU A 16 27.64 -10.60 0.19
CA LEU A 16 28.18 -10.06 1.44
C LEU A 16 29.08 -11.13 2.06
N LYS A 17 30.38 -10.85 2.17
CA LYS A 17 31.33 -11.70 2.89
C LYS A 17 31.36 -11.22 4.34
N SER A 18 31.07 -12.12 5.27
CA SER A 18 31.20 -11.90 6.72
C SER A 18 32.36 -12.74 7.25
N ASN A 19 33.16 -12.16 8.14
CA ASN A 19 34.19 -12.90 8.88
C ASN A 19 33.59 -13.76 10.01
N TYR A 20 32.30 -13.56 10.32
CA TYR A 20 31.55 -14.27 11.36
C TYR A 20 30.54 -15.22 10.73
N THR A 21 30.39 -16.41 11.32
CA THR A 21 29.34 -17.36 10.96
C THR A 21 27.96 -16.82 11.38
N ILE A 22 26.90 -17.25 10.70
CA ILE A 22 25.53 -16.87 11.06
C ILE A 22 25.21 -17.27 12.50
N GLU A 23 25.70 -18.40 12.97
CA GLU A 23 25.52 -18.85 14.35
C GLU A 23 26.11 -17.87 15.37
N HIS A 24 27.33 -17.37 15.12
CA HIS A 24 27.96 -16.38 16.00
C HIS A 24 27.13 -15.09 16.06
N ILE A 25 26.65 -14.60 14.91
CA ILE A 25 25.80 -13.40 14.83
C ILE A 25 24.50 -13.59 15.62
N LEU A 26 23.88 -14.77 15.53
CA LEU A 26 22.64 -15.08 16.25
C LEU A 26 22.86 -15.20 17.76
N GLN A 27 23.98 -15.79 18.20
CA GLN A 27 24.33 -15.87 19.62
C GLN A 27 24.61 -14.50 20.21
N GLU A 28 25.36 -13.65 19.50
CA GLU A 28 25.71 -12.29 19.94
C GLU A 28 24.49 -11.36 19.97
N ALA A 29 23.53 -11.54 19.06
CA ALA A 29 22.27 -10.81 19.05
C ALA A 29 21.36 -11.13 20.26
N GLY A 30 21.62 -12.22 20.99
CA GLY A 30 20.95 -12.56 22.24
C GLY A 30 19.43 -12.68 22.11
N ASP A 31 18.70 -11.93 22.95
CA ASP A 31 17.23 -11.97 22.99
C ASP A 31 16.56 -11.51 21.70
N ASN A 32 17.18 -10.60 20.94
CA ASN A 32 16.61 -10.07 19.69
C ASN A 32 16.53 -11.12 18.58
N ALA A 33 17.44 -12.10 18.58
CA ALA A 33 17.45 -13.20 17.62
C ALA A 33 16.54 -14.38 18.03
N ARG A 34 15.89 -14.32 19.20
CA ARG A 34 14.94 -15.36 19.64
C ARG A 34 13.62 -15.32 18.88
N GLU A 35 13.27 -14.18 18.29
CA GLU A 35 12.05 -14.04 17.51
C GLU A 35 12.09 -14.89 16.23
N PRO A 36 10.98 -15.55 15.84
CA PRO A 36 10.94 -16.34 14.62
C PRO A 36 11.10 -15.43 13.40
N TYR A 37 12.14 -15.68 12.61
CA TYR A 37 12.36 -14.95 11.38
C TYR A 37 11.35 -15.32 10.28
N ARG A 38 11.04 -14.37 9.39
CA ARG A 38 10.01 -14.50 8.36
C ARG A 38 10.58 -14.54 6.94
N PHE A 39 11.41 -13.56 6.61
CA PHE A 39 11.99 -13.38 5.28
C PHE A 39 13.47 -13.77 5.28
N THR A 40 14.23 -13.33 6.28
CA THR A 40 15.67 -13.60 6.36
C THR A 40 16.07 -13.92 7.80
N PRO A 41 17.07 -14.78 8.02
CA PRO A 41 17.56 -15.05 9.38
C PRO A 41 18.11 -13.81 10.10
N LEU A 42 18.31 -12.69 9.38
CA LEU A 42 18.77 -11.41 9.92
C LEU A 42 17.62 -10.38 10.04
N ASP A 43 16.36 -10.82 9.99
CA ASP A 43 15.21 -9.92 10.11
C ASP A 43 15.26 -9.06 11.39
N PHE A 44 15.80 -9.59 12.49
CA PHE A 44 15.93 -8.87 13.76
C PHE A 44 16.84 -7.62 13.69
N VAL A 45 17.71 -7.50 12.66
CA VAL A 45 18.66 -6.39 12.54
C VAL A 45 18.03 -5.14 11.91
N GLY A 46 17.09 -5.30 10.99
CA GLY A 46 16.66 -4.22 10.10
C GLY A 46 15.25 -4.33 9.56
N ARG A 47 14.38 -5.13 10.22
CA ARG A 47 12.98 -5.22 9.82
C ARG A 47 12.23 -3.96 10.20
N GLU A 48 12.10 -3.05 9.23
CA GLU A 48 11.26 -1.86 9.35
C GLU A 48 9.89 -2.10 8.72
N GLU A 49 8.88 -2.36 9.55
CA GLU A 49 7.47 -2.38 9.12
C GLU A 49 6.84 -1.04 9.51
N TRP A 50 6.52 -0.21 8.51
CA TRP A 50 5.75 1.02 8.75
C TRP A 50 4.24 0.75 8.64
N ILE A 51 3.41 1.76 8.92
CA ILE A 51 1.95 1.61 8.86
C ILE A 51 1.41 1.25 7.47
N CYS A 52 2.00 1.78 6.38
CA CYS A 52 1.51 1.57 5.02
C CYS A 52 1.71 0.10 4.56
N THR A 53 2.86 -0.49 4.81
CA THR A 53 3.19 -1.91 4.58
C THR A 53 2.36 -2.83 5.48
N GLN A 54 2.13 -2.46 6.75
CA GLN A 54 1.22 -3.22 7.63
C GLN A 54 -0.21 -3.22 7.08
N MET A 55 -0.74 -2.05 6.68
CA MET A 55 -2.05 -1.90 6.04
C MET A 55 -2.14 -2.65 4.71
N TRP A 56 -1.11 -2.55 3.88
CA TRP A 56 -1.02 -3.26 2.61
C TRP A 56 -1.09 -4.78 2.84
N LYS A 57 -0.26 -5.32 3.74
CA LYS A 57 -0.27 -6.75 4.09
C LYS A 57 -1.61 -7.18 4.68
N TYR A 58 -2.22 -6.33 5.51
CA TYR A 58 -3.54 -6.58 6.08
C TYR A 58 -4.61 -6.72 4.98
N ASN A 59 -4.68 -5.76 4.05
CA ASN A 59 -5.60 -5.79 2.91
C ASN A 59 -5.33 -6.98 1.98
N VAL A 60 -4.06 -7.28 1.67
CA VAL A 60 -3.70 -8.43 0.85
C VAL A 60 -4.13 -9.75 1.52
N ASN A 61 -4.05 -9.85 2.84
CA ASN A 61 -4.54 -11.04 3.55
C ASN A 61 -6.06 -11.17 3.49
N ILE A 62 -6.81 -10.07 3.51
CA ILE A 62 -8.26 -10.08 3.22
C ILE A 62 -8.51 -10.57 1.79
N LEU A 63 -7.77 -10.05 0.81
CA LEU A 63 -7.92 -10.50 -0.58
C LEU A 63 -7.57 -11.98 -0.77
N ARG A 64 -6.64 -12.51 0.03
CA ARG A 64 -6.31 -13.95 0.08
C ARG A 64 -7.44 -14.76 0.69
N SER A 65 -8.08 -14.28 1.77
CA SER A 65 -9.24 -14.97 2.35
C SER A 65 -10.45 -14.95 1.42
N LEU A 66 -10.59 -13.90 0.60
CA LEU A 66 -11.58 -13.82 -0.48
C LEU A 66 -11.20 -14.61 -1.75
N CYS A 67 -10.09 -15.35 -1.73
CA CYS A 67 -9.57 -16.13 -2.87
C CYS A 67 -9.26 -15.30 -4.13
N LEU A 68 -9.19 -13.96 -4.04
CA LEU A 68 -8.84 -13.07 -5.15
C LEU A 68 -7.33 -13.06 -5.41
N VAL A 69 -6.53 -13.21 -4.37
CA VAL A 69 -5.06 -13.28 -4.45
C VAL A 69 -4.60 -14.66 -4.03
N ARG A 70 -3.98 -15.40 -4.97
CA ARG A 70 -3.45 -16.73 -4.67
C ARG A 70 -2.23 -16.64 -3.75
N GLN A 71 -2.33 -17.30 -2.59
CA GLN A 71 -1.17 -17.53 -1.73
C GLN A 71 -0.34 -18.68 -2.29
N ARG A 72 0.96 -18.46 -2.45
CA ARG A 72 1.92 -19.49 -2.88
C ARG A 72 2.39 -20.32 -1.67
N PRO A 73 2.76 -21.60 -1.87
CA PRO A 73 3.34 -22.40 -0.80
C PRO A 73 4.63 -21.75 -0.29
N LYS A 74 4.85 -21.81 1.02
CA LYS A 74 6.09 -21.34 1.65
C LYS A 74 7.14 -22.43 1.48
N VAL A 75 8.02 -22.26 0.50
CA VAL A 75 9.19 -23.12 0.30
C VAL A 75 10.40 -22.46 0.95
N ARG A 76 11.24 -23.26 1.63
CA ARG A 76 12.53 -22.84 2.18
C ARG A 76 13.64 -23.65 1.51
N PRO A 77 14.79 -23.05 1.13
CA PRO A 77 15.15 -21.63 1.25
C PRO A 77 14.28 -20.72 0.37
N ILE A 78 14.18 -19.44 0.73
CA ILE A 78 13.34 -18.50 -0.03
C ILE A 78 13.98 -18.24 -1.39
N GLU A 79 13.29 -18.68 -2.44
CA GLU A 79 13.78 -18.56 -3.82
C GLU A 79 13.48 -17.18 -4.45
N ARG A 80 12.55 -16.41 -3.85
CA ARG A 80 12.11 -15.13 -4.40
C ARG A 80 11.70 -14.14 -3.33
N LEU A 81 12.02 -12.87 -3.57
CA LEU A 81 11.43 -11.77 -2.83
C LEU A 81 9.98 -11.59 -3.25
N SER A 82 9.09 -11.37 -2.28
CA SER A 82 7.69 -11.11 -2.53
C SER A 82 7.51 -9.71 -3.12
N SER A 83 6.83 -9.60 -4.25
CA SER A 83 6.44 -8.31 -4.84
C SER A 83 5.46 -7.51 -3.97
N PHE A 84 4.91 -8.13 -2.91
CA PHE A 84 4.04 -7.49 -1.94
C PHE A 84 4.79 -6.90 -0.74
N ASN A 85 6.12 -7.03 -0.69
CA ASN A 85 6.95 -6.37 0.31
C ASN A 85 7.56 -5.12 -0.31
N PHE A 86 7.23 -3.96 0.23
CA PHE A 86 7.84 -2.70 -0.14
C PHE A 86 8.75 -2.23 0.99
N PRO A 87 10.05 -2.01 0.72
CA PRO A 87 10.95 -1.45 1.71
C PRO A 87 10.54 -0.02 2.02
N ARG A 88 11.10 0.53 3.09
CA ARG A 88 10.87 1.92 3.45
C ARG A 88 11.37 2.87 2.35
N LEU A 89 10.46 3.64 1.76
CA LEU A 89 10.74 4.75 0.87
C LEU A 89 11.31 5.92 1.67
N SER A 90 12.30 6.57 1.08
CA SER A 90 12.81 7.85 1.57
C SER A 90 11.75 8.94 1.41
N ARG A 91 11.93 10.06 2.13
CA ARG A 91 11.02 11.23 2.12
C ARG A 91 10.82 11.76 0.70
N GLN A 92 11.91 11.81 -0.06
CA GLN A 92 11.92 12.24 -1.46
C GLN A 92 11.21 11.23 -2.36
N ALA A 93 11.46 9.92 -2.19
CA ALA A 93 10.79 8.89 -2.97
C ALA A 93 9.27 8.86 -2.72
N ALA A 94 8.83 9.12 -1.48
CA ALA A 94 7.42 9.25 -1.15
C ALA A 94 6.78 10.45 -1.87
N MET A 95 7.42 11.62 -1.86
CA MET A 95 6.93 12.80 -2.60
C MET A 95 6.83 12.53 -4.11
N VAL A 96 7.83 11.87 -4.69
CA VAL A 96 7.80 11.47 -6.12
C VAL A 96 6.64 10.51 -6.38
N THR A 97 6.42 9.53 -5.50
CA THR A 97 5.32 8.56 -5.64
C THR A 97 3.96 9.24 -5.61
N ILE A 98 3.76 10.22 -4.71
CA ILE A 98 2.53 11.01 -4.63
C ILE A 98 2.36 11.86 -5.88
N LEU A 99 3.42 12.51 -6.37
CA LEU A 99 3.36 13.30 -7.60
C LEU A 99 2.96 12.44 -8.80
N VAL A 100 3.53 11.24 -8.93
CA VAL A 100 3.17 10.29 -9.98
C VAL A 100 1.72 9.83 -9.83
N ALA A 101 1.27 9.52 -8.60
CA ALA A 101 -0.10 9.11 -8.33
C ALA A 101 -1.12 10.22 -8.62
N LEU A 102 -0.81 11.47 -8.27
CA LEU A 102 -1.64 12.64 -8.58
C LEU A 102 -1.70 12.91 -10.07
N THR A 103 -0.56 12.79 -10.77
CA THR A 103 -0.50 12.92 -12.23
C THR A 103 -1.37 11.86 -12.88
N TYR A 104 -1.29 10.60 -12.42
CA TYR A 104 -2.15 9.52 -12.89
C TYR A 104 -3.64 9.81 -12.65
N SER A 105 -4.00 10.24 -11.44
CA SER A 105 -5.40 10.59 -11.11
C SER A 105 -5.91 11.81 -11.89
N ALA A 106 -5.04 12.76 -12.24
CA ALA A 106 -5.38 13.92 -13.06
C ALA A 106 -5.73 13.56 -14.50
N ILE A 107 -5.26 12.42 -15.03
CA ILE A 107 -5.64 11.95 -16.37
C ILE A 107 -7.16 11.75 -16.47
N PHE A 108 -7.80 11.21 -15.42
CA PHE A 108 -9.27 11.03 -15.42
C PHE A 108 -10.02 12.37 -15.46
N MET A 109 -9.43 13.41 -14.89
CA MET A 109 -9.98 14.77 -14.95
C MET A 109 -9.85 15.37 -16.35
N ALA A 110 -8.92 14.91 -17.19
CA ALA A 110 -8.82 15.38 -18.58
C ALA A 110 -10.08 15.02 -19.40
N ALA A 111 -10.76 13.92 -19.06
CA ALA A 111 -12.01 13.49 -19.68
C ALA A 111 -13.26 14.21 -19.12
N TRP A 112 -13.11 15.34 -18.42
CA TRP A 112 -14.23 16.05 -17.77
C TRP A 112 -15.38 16.45 -18.71
N ASN A 113 -15.04 16.79 -19.95
CA ASN A 113 -15.95 17.25 -20.99
C ASN A 113 -16.21 16.18 -22.07
N PHE A 114 -15.85 14.93 -21.83
CA PHE A 114 -16.15 13.87 -22.79
C PHE A 114 -17.67 13.65 -22.88
N GLU A 115 -18.12 13.28 -24.07
CA GLU A 115 -19.51 12.93 -24.33
C GLU A 115 -19.75 11.51 -23.87
N PHE A 116 -20.67 11.35 -22.90
CA PHE A 116 -21.11 10.05 -22.41
C PHE A 116 -22.52 9.76 -22.96
N PRO A 117 -22.91 8.48 -23.11
CA PRO A 117 -24.23 8.10 -23.60
C PRO A 117 -25.38 8.66 -22.76
N SER A 118 -25.17 8.82 -21.45
CA SER A 118 -26.14 9.43 -20.54
C SER A 118 -25.55 10.54 -19.66
N THR A 119 -26.42 11.47 -19.24
CA THR A 119 -26.07 12.55 -18.30
C THR A 119 -25.73 12.03 -16.91
N VAL A 120 -26.29 10.88 -16.52
CA VAL A 120 -26.02 10.22 -15.24
C VAL A 120 -24.62 9.62 -15.22
N GLU A 121 -24.21 8.91 -16.28
CA GLU A 121 -22.85 8.37 -16.42
C GLU A 121 -21.81 9.49 -16.40
N GLN A 122 -22.07 10.60 -17.10
CA GLN A 122 -21.18 11.77 -17.08
C GLN A 122 -21.05 12.37 -15.67
N LEU A 123 -22.15 12.46 -14.91
CA LEU A 123 -22.11 12.96 -13.53
C LEU A 123 -21.34 11.99 -12.62
N LEU A 124 -21.59 10.69 -12.74
CA LEU A 124 -20.89 9.65 -11.98
C LEU A 124 -19.40 9.64 -12.28
N TRP A 125 -19.00 9.83 -13.54
CA TRP A 125 -17.61 9.97 -13.95
C TRP A 125 -16.94 11.14 -13.22
N ARG A 126 -17.56 12.32 -13.25
CA ARG A 126 -17.03 13.53 -12.58
C ARG A 126 -16.88 13.32 -11.08
N ILE A 127 -17.88 12.70 -10.44
CA ILE A 127 -17.83 12.37 -9.01
C ILE A 127 -16.71 11.37 -8.73
N CYS A 128 -16.60 10.28 -9.49
CA CYS A 128 -15.58 9.25 -9.27
C CYS A 128 -14.16 9.78 -9.54
N ALA A 129 -13.96 10.54 -10.61
CA ALA A 129 -12.67 11.14 -10.97
C ALA A 129 -12.22 12.15 -9.90
N SER A 130 -13.11 13.05 -9.48
CA SER A 130 -12.82 14.02 -8.42
C SER A 130 -12.55 13.36 -7.07
N LEU A 131 -13.33 12.34 -6.71
CA LEU A 131 -13.14 11.59 -5.47
C LEU A 131 -11.85 10.79 -5.46
N THR A 132 -11.48 10.18 -6.59
CA THR A 132 -10.20 9.46 -6.76
C THR A 132 -9.01 10.42 -6.56
N LEU A 133 -9.08 11.61 -7.15
CA LEU A 133 -8.04 12.64 -6.98
C LEU A 133 -7.98 13.14 -5.53
N ALA A 134 -9.14 13.46 -4.93
CA ALA A 134 -9.21 13.93 -3.55
C ALA A 134 -8.69 12.89 -2.54
N ILE A 135 -9.09 11.62 -2.68
CA ILE A 135 -8.58 10.54 -1.83
C ILE A 135 -7.07 10.38 -2.01
N THR A 136 -6.56 10.37 -3.24
CA THR A 136 -5.12 10.24 -3.51
C THR A 136 -4.33 11.38 -2.85
N PHE A 137 -4.83 12.61 -2.94
CA PHE A 137 -4.22 13.78 -2.32
C PHE A 137 -4.24 13.72 -0.79
N LEU A 138 -5.41 13.42 -0.21
CA LEU A 138 -5.57 13.33 1.24
C LEU A 138 -4.71 12.22 1.85
N VAL A 139 -4.72 11.02 1.25
CA VAL A 139 -3.87 9.90 1.70
C VAL A 139 -2.39 10.24 1.56
N GLY A 140 -1.98 10.85 0.45
CA GLY A 140 -0.59 11.28 0.26
C GLY A 140 -0.12 12.31 1.29
N ILE A 141 -0.96 13.30 1.63
CA ILE A 141 -0.66 14.27 2.70
C ILE A 141 -0.57 13.56 4.04
N ILE A 142 -1.56 12.73 4.38
CA ILE A 142 -1.60 12.01 5.65
C ILE A 142 -0.34 11.11 5.79
N GLU A 143 0.06 10.43 4.71
CA GLU A 143 1.26 9.59 4.69
C GLU A 143 2.55 10.39 4.90
N VAL A 144 2.72 11.52 4.20
CA VAL A 144 3.94 12.33 4.28
C VAL A 144 4.05 13.09 5.60
N PHE A 145 2.94 13.65 6.10
CA PHE A 145 2.95 14.58 7.23
C PHE A 145 2.61 13.92 8.58
N LEU A 146 1.66 12.99 8.61
CA LEU A 146 1.19 12.40 9.88
C LEU A 146 1.88 11.08 10.20
N PHE A 147 2.28 10.32 9.18
CA PHE A 147 2.81 8.97 9.35
C PHE A 147 4.30 8.83 9.04
N TRP A 148 5.06 9.95 8.97
CA TRP A 148 6.51 9.87 8.81
C TRP A 148 7.13 9.11 9.99
N PRO A 149 7.89 8.01 9.78
CA PRO A 149 8.28 7.13 10.88
C PRO A 149 9.39 7.77 11.70
N GLY A 150 8.99 8.30 12.86
CA GLY A 150 9.90 8.77 13.90
C GLY A 150 9.29 8.86 15.30
N GLN A 151 7.99 8.57 15.50
CA GLN A 151 7.33 8.92 16.78
C GLN A 151 6.34 7.91 17.40
N ALA A 152 5.95 6.78 16.81
CA ALA A 152 4.67 6.17 17.21
C ALA A 152 4.65 4.64 17.42
N GLN A 153 5.57 4.07 18.20
CA GLN A 153 5.31 2.75 18.82
C GLN A 153 5.59 2.70 20.33
N GLU A 154 6.63 3.36 20.84
CA GLU A 154 6.88 3.39 22.29
C GLU A 154 5.95 4.37 23.05
N GLY A 155 5.58 5.50 22.44
CA GLY A 155 4.78 6.53 23.10
C GLY A 155 3.30 6.15 23.32
N THR A 156 2.68 5.37 22.43
CA THR A 156 1.23 5.08 22.50
C THR A 156 0.87 4.19 23.68
N THR A 157 1.75 3.24 24.03
CA THR A 157 1.54 2.30 25.15
C THR A 157 1.71 2.99 26.50
N VAL A 158 2.64 3.94 26.61
CA VAL A 158 2.87 4.74 27.83
C VAL A 158 1.75 5.76 28.03
N TYR A 159 1.39 6.51 26.97
CA TYR A 159 0.28 7.49 27.01
C TYR A 159 -1.07 6.82 27.32
N SER A 160 -1.27 5.58 26.85
CA SER A 160 -2.47 4.79 27.15
C SER A 160 -2.58 4.44 28.64
N LYS A 161 -1.48 4.05 29.29
CA LYS A 161 -1.53 3.66 30.71
C LYS A 161 -1.73 4.87 31.62
N GLU A 162 -1.09 5.98 31.32
CA GLU A 162 -1.25 7.24 32.06
C GLU A 162 -2.62 7.89 31.83
N ALA A 163 -3.18 7.80 30.62
CA ALA A 163 -4.53 8.29 30.35
C ALA A 163 -5.61 7.41 31.02
N GLU A 164 -5.38 6.09 31.17
CA GLU A 164 -6.28 5.20 31.90
C GLU A 164 -6.34 5.54 33.41
N SER A 165 -5.21 5.93 34.01
CA SER A 165 -5.16 6.34 35.43
C SER A 165 -5.77 7.71 35.73
N ASN A 166 -5.91 8.59 34.73
CA ASN A 166 -6.38 9.98 34.90
C ASN A 166 -7.86 10.21 34.53
N LEU A 167 -8.64 9.14 34.25
CA LEU A 167 -10.03 9.27 33.81
C LEU A 167 -11.00 9.56 34.97
N PRO A 168 -11.88 10.57 34.87
CA PRO A 168 -12.86 10.89 35.90
C PRO A 168 -13.92 9.77 36.02
N GLY A 169 -14.24 9.38 37.26
CA GLY A 169 -15.13 8.25 37.61
C GLY A 169 -16.63 8.44 37.36
N GLY A 170 -17.01 9.04 36.23
CA GLY A 170 -18.41 9.22 35.81
C GLY A 170 -18.78 8.37 34.58
N PHE A 171 -20.07 8.33 34.23
CA PHE A 171 -20.58 7.60 33.05
C PHE A 171 -19.88 8.01 31.74
N GLY A 172 -19.59 9.30 31.55
CA GLY A 172 -18.79 9.79 30.43
C GLY A 172 -17.32 9.31 30.44
N GLY A 173 -16.76 9.08 31.63
CA GLY A 173 -15.44 8.48 31.81
C GLY A 173 -15.43 6.99 31.45
N GLN A 174 -16.49 6.25 31.81
CA GLN A 174 -16.65 4.85 31.41
C GLN A 174 -16.78 4.70 29.88
N ILE A 175 -17.55 5.57 29.22
CA ILE A 175 -17.65 5.57 27.75
C ILE A 175 -16.27 5.87 27.14
N LYS A 176 -15.55 6.89 27.63
CA LYS A 176 -14.18 7.17 27.16
C LYS A 176 -13.23 6.00 27.37
N LEU A 177 -13.32 5.30 28.50
CA LEU A 177 -12.51 4.12 28.80
C LEU A 177 -12.83 2.97 27.84
N VAL A 178 -14.11 2.71 27.55
CA VAL A 178 -14.53 1.70 26.56
C VAL A 178 -14.04 2.06 25.17
N VAL A 179 -14.23 3.31 24.74
CA VAL A 179 -13.74 3.82 23.46
C VAL A 179 -12.21 3.71 23.37
N MET A 180 -11.51 4.01 24.45
CA MET A 180 -10.05 3.92 24.54
C MET A 180 -9.54 2.48 24.51
N ARG A 181 -10.19 1.56 25.23
CA ARG A 181 -9.89 0.11 25.18
C ARG A 181 -10.13 -0.46 23.79
N LEU A 182 -11.24 -0.08 23.16
CA LEU A 182 -11.53 -0.44 21.77
C LEU A 182 -10.48 0.13 20.82
N ALA A 183 -10.09 1.39 21.00
CA ALA A 183 -9.04 2.05 20.26
C ALA A 183 -7.65 1.40 20.39
N CYS A 184 -7.35 0.80 21.54
CA CYS A 184 -6.11 0.08 21.82
C CYS A 184 -6.18 -1.40 21.40
N LYS A 185 -7.32 -1.85 20.86
CA LYS A 185 -7.43 -3.20 20.30
C LYS A 185 -6.63 -3.26 19.01
N HIS A 186 -5.75 -4.25 18.92
CA HIS A 186 -4.93 -4.51 17.74
C HIS A 186 -5.53 -5.71 17.00
N PHE A 187 -5.51 -5.67 15.67
CA PHE A 187 -5.97 -6.78 14.84
C PHE A 187 -4.82 -7.29 13.98
N ASN A 188 -4.54 -8.58 14.11
CA ASN A 188 -3.58 -9.29 13.27
C ASN A 188 -4.31 -10.27 12.37
N ASN A 189 -4.27 -10.02 11.06
CA ASN A 189 -4.79 -10.95 10.06
C ASN A 189 -3.66 -11.71 9.36
N SER A 190 -2.46 -11.80 9.96
CA SER A 190 -1.37 -12.59 9.40
C SER A 190 -1.54 -14.07 9.76
N PRO A 191 -1.29 -14.99 8.81
CA PRO A 191 -1.43 -16.43 9.05
C PRO A 191 -0.46 -16.93 10.14
N ASP A 192 0.66 -16.23 10.33
CA ASP A 192 1.69 -16.58 11.31
C ASP A 192 1.56 -15.79 12.64
N LYS A 193 0.55 -14.92 12.77
CA LYS A 193 0.31 -14.03 13.94
C LYS A 193 1.56 -13.26 14.38
N ASP A 194 2.21 -12.64 13.40
CA ASP A 194 3.45 -11.90 13.56
C ASP A 194 3.22 -10.53 14.21
N PRO A 195 3.77 -10.25 15.41
CA PRO A 195 3.47 -9.03 16.17
C PRO A 195 3.87 -7.74 15.45
N ALA A 196 4.86 -7.80 14.56
CA ALA A 196 5.28 -6.64 13.78
C ALA A 196 4.25 -6.22 12.70
N LEU A 197 3.22 -7.05 12.45
CA LEU A 197 2.12 -6.75 11.55
C LEU A 197 0.82 -6.36 12.27
N ASP A 198 0.89 -6.09 13.57
CA ASP A 198 -0.26 -5.61 14.33
C ASP A 198 -0.64 -4.19 13.92
N VAL A 199 -1.88 -4.03 13.47
CA VAL A 199 -2.42 -2.73 13.07
C VAL A 199 -3.37 -2.20 14.16
N PRO A 200 -3.23 -0.94 14.60
CA PRO A 200 -4.15 -0.35 15.56
C PRO A 200 -5.55 -0.15 14.95
N MET A 201 -6.60 -0.48 15.70
CA MET A 201 -7.99 -0.42 15.19
C MET A 201 -8.39 0.97 14.69
N LYS A 202 -7.91 2.04 15.32
CA LYS A 202 -8.20 3.42 14.87
C LYS A 202 -7.80 3.66 13.42
N SER A 203 -6.60 3.21 13.05
CA SER A 203 -6.07 3.41 11.70
C SER A 203 -6.86 2.58 10.70
N MET A 204 -7.28 1.36 11.07
CA MET A 204 -8.10 0.52 10.20
C MET A 204 -9.50 1.09 9.99
N LEU A 205 -10.18 1.52 11.06
CA LEU A 205 -11.54 2.05 10.96
C LEU A 205 -11.61 3.28 10.05
N LEU A 206 -10.54 4.08 10.02
CA LEU A 206 -10.43 5.23 9.13
C LEU A 206 -10.06 4.84 7.68
N THR A 207 -9.06 3.97 7.50
CA THR A 207 -8.47 3.70 6.18
C THR A 207 -9.29 2.70 5.34
N GLN A 208 -9.96 1.73 5.96
CA GLN A 208 -10.75 0.72 5.27
C GLN A 208 -11.93 1.29 4.45
N PRO A 209 -12.80 2.18 4.99
CA PRO A 209 -13.87 2.77 4.20
C PRO A 209 -13.34 3.64 3.05
N ILE A 210 -12.25 4.38 3.28
CA ILE A 210 -11.59 5.18 2.23
C ILE A 210 -11.09 4.27 1.09
N CYS A 211 -10.45 3.16 1.43
CA CYS A 211 -9.98 2.16 0.47
C CYS A 211 -11.14 1.54 -0.32
N ALA A 212 -12.25 1.22 0.34
CA ALA A 212 -13.44 0.67 -0.30
C ALA A 212 -14.05 1.67 -1.31
N VAL A 213 -14.24 2.93 -0.90
CA VAL A 213 -14.76 3.99 -1.77
C VAL A 213 -13.84 4.20 -2.98
N TYR A 214 -12.52 4.30 -2.76
CA TYR A 214 -11.55 4.40 -3.84
C TYR A 214 -11.66 3.23 -4.83
N THR A 215 -11.77 2.00 -4.31
CA THR A 215 -11.88 0.79 -5.13
C THR A 215 -13.15 0.80 -5.99
N VAL A 216 -14.29 1.20 -5.42
CA VAL A 216 -15.56 1.31 -6.16
C VAL A 216 -15.46 2.36 -7.27
N CYS A 217 -14.95 3.55 -6.96
CA CYS A 217 -14.74 4.60 -7.97
C CYS A 217 -13.80 4.14 -9.09
N ARG A 218 -12.74 3.42 -8.75
CA ARG A 218 -11.79 2.89 -9.74
C ARG A 218 -12.39 1.81 -10.62
N ILE A 219 -13.19 0.91 -10.06
CA ILE A 219 -13.92 -0.08 -10.86
C ILE A 219 -14.86 0.62 -11.83
N PHE A 220 -15.61 1.62 -11.38
CA PHE A 220 -16.49 2.41 -12.25
C PHE A 220 -15.73 3.09 -13.40
N ILE A 221 -14.64 3.81 -13.10
CA ILE A 221 -13.81 4.47 -14.12
C ILE A 221 -13.31 3.46 -15.16
N VAL A 222 -12.79 2.31 -14.71
CA VAL A 222 -12.27 1.27 -15.63
C VAL A 222 -13.40 0.68 -16.50
N LEU A 223 -14.59 0.50 -15.94
CA LEU A 223 -15.74 0.00 -16.72
C LEU A 223 -16.16 1.00 -17.80
N GLU A 224 -16.26 2.29 -17.45
CA GLU A 224 -16.57 3.35 -18.41
C GLU A 224 -15.49 3.47 -19.49
N ASP A 225 -14.20 3.39 -19.13
CA ASP A 225 -13.11 3.38 -20.10
C ASP A 225 -13.26 2.23 -21.11
N ILE A 226 -13.61 1.02 -20.64
CA ILE A 226 -13.83 -0.16 -21.49
C ILE A 226 -15.06 0.02 -22.40
N ILE A 227 -16.13 0.62 -21.91
CA ILE A 227 -17.34 0.91 -22.69
C ILE A 227 -17.02 1.97 -23.76
N GLY A 228 -16.29 3.03 -23.39
CA GLY A 228 -15.85 4.09 -24.29
C GLY A 228 -14.98 3.57 -25.44
N LEU A 229 -14.13 2.56 -25.20
CA LEU A 229 -13.34 1.91 -26.26
C LEU A 229 -14.21 1.28 -27.35
N ARG A 230 -15.44 0.86 -27.05
CA ARG A 230 -16.38 0.31 -28.05
C ARG A 230 -17.02 1.36 -28.93
N ALA A 231 -17.08 2.61 -28.47
CA ALA A 231 -17.68 3.74 -29.18
C ALA A 231 -16.68 4.48 -30.09
N LEU A 232 -15.44 3.99 -30.21
CA LEU A 232 -14.41 4.64 -31.02
C LEU A 232 -14.75 4.57 -32.53
N PRO A 233 -14.53 5.66 -33.26
CA PRO A 233 -14.76 5.68 -34.70
C PRO A 233 -13.79 4.74 -35.42
N VAL A 234 -14.24 4.17 -36.55
CA VAL A 234 -13.49 3.18 -37.34
C VAL A 234 -12.11 3.69 -37.78
N THR A 235 -11.96 5.01 -37.92
CA THR A 235 -10.70 5.69 -38.27
C THR A 235 -9.58 5.43 -37.28
N VAL A 236 -9.87 5.16 -36.00
CA VAL A 236 -8.85 4.86 -34.97
C VAL A 236 -8.21 3.49 -35.18
N PHE A 237 -8.88 2.58 -35.90
CA PHE A 237 -8.36 1.26 -36.26
C PHE A 237 -7.63 1.27 -37.62
N GLN A 238 -7.59 2.39 -38.32
CA GLN A 238 -6.79 2.50 -39.54
C GLN A 238 -5.32 2.49 -39.15
N ASN A 239 -4.52 1.70 -39.87
CA ASN A 239 -3.08 1.66 -39.66
C ASN A 239 -2.52 3.06 -39.90
N VAL A 240 -1.79 3.58 -38.92
CA VAL A 240 -0.98 4.78 -39.11
C VAL A 240 0.03 4.48 -40.21
N ASP A 241 -0.01 5.26 -41.29
CA ASP A 241 0.95 5.11 -42.37
C ASP A 241 2.29 5.70 -41.92
N TRP A 242 3.06 4.87 -41.21
CA TRP A 242 4.37 5.24 -40.67
C TRP A 242 5.36 5.69 -41.75
N THR A 243 5.12 5.34 -43.02
CA THR A 243 5.96 5.74 -44.15
C THR A 243 5.92 7.25 -44.41
N VAL A 244 4.81 7.93 -44.06
CA VAL A 244 4.67 9.38 -44.19
C VAL A 244 5.56 10.15 -43.20
N TYR A 245 5.86 9.53 -42.06
CA TYR A 245 6.67 10.14 -40.99
C TYR A 245 8.14 9.77 -41.05
N TRP A 246 8.53 8.84 -41.93
CA TRP A 246 9.92 8.44 -42.12
C TRP A 246 10.39 8.92 -43.50
N PRO A 247 11.07 10.07 -43.60
CA PRO A 247 11.21 10.75 -44.88
C PRO A 247 11.91 9.94 -45.98
N HIS A 248 12.71 8.91 -45.67
CA HIS A 248 13.56 8.24 -46.66
C HIS A 248 13.80 6.73 -46.39
N ILE A 249 12.78 5.89 -46.58
CA ILE A 249 12.95 4.49 -47.07
C ILE A 249 12.06 4.33 -48.29
#